data_AF-A0A348V2F4-F1
#
_entry.id   AF-A0A348V2F4-F1
#
_cell.length_a   1.000
_cell.length_b   1.000
_cell.length_c   1.000
_cell.angle_alpha   90.00
_cell.angle_beta   90.00
_cell.angle_gamma   90.00
#
_symmetry.space_group_name_H-M   'P 1'
#
loop_
_entity.id
_entity.type
_entity.pdbx_description
1 polymer ?
#
loop_
_entity_poly.entity_id
_entity_poly.type
_entity_poly.pdbx_seq_one_letter_code
_entity_poly.pdbx_strand_id
1 'polypeptide(L)'
;MDKMMKNLRKQKILELCAGLTGPPDFKNSIRLFHHYSQVSPFPHLVGFTGLPSYEVYAEKLALISADNGYLLRILHDNLNDTLEAHLLHAEEQKYQYAFLVLDEPRREFLTDAHGRVKLGKIKAESSSISASVCSPSAIFRLNPGGTIHPVYVEENFRNCNIQVELFRSGAQATLKVKPLNLPEGTEIKRMVLVAGDEEETLIAVPQKGLAIFELPATAGTLGIYLYE
;
A
#
# COMPACT_ATOMS: atom_id res chain seq x y z
N MET A 1 17.85 -39.95 8.47
CA MET A 1 17.89 -38.57 8.99
C MET A 1 17.96 -37.52 7.87
N ASP A 2 18.84 -37.69 6.87
CA ASP A 2 19.00 -36.72 5.76
C ASP A 2 17.76 -36.45 4.89
N LYS A 3 16.93 -37.48 4.63
CA LYS A 3 15.72 -37.33 3.80
C LYS A 3 14.66 -36.46 4.48
N MET A 4 14.56 -36.54 5.81
CA MET A 4 13.64 -35.75 6.63
C MET A 4 14.10 -34.29 6.73
N MET A 5 15.41 -34.06 6.89
CA MET A 5 16.01 -32.71 6.86
C MET A 5 15.87 -32.02 5.49
N LYS A 6 16.01 -32.77 4.38
CA LYS A 6 15.77 -32.25 3.02
C LYS A 6 14.30 -31.89 2.80
N ASN A 7 13.36 -32.70 3.28
CA ASN A 7 11.94 -32.42 3.20
C ASN A 7 11.54 -31.18 4.02
N LEU A 8 12.04 -31.05 5.26
CA LEU A 8 11.82 -29.86 6.09
C LEU A 8 12.37 -28.57 5.46
N ARG A 9 13.56 -28.63 4.84
CA ARG A 9 14.11 -27.49 4.09
C ARG A 9 13.25 -27.15 2.87
N LYS A 10 12.81 -28.15 2.11
CA LYS A 10 11.94 -27.95 0.93
C LYS A 10 10.58 -27.35 1.33
N GLN A 11 10.03 -27.77 2.45
CA GLN A 11 8.77 -27.26 3.00
C GLN A 11 8.91 -25.80 3.48
N LYS A 12 10.00 -25.47 4.20
CA LYS A 12 10.32 -24.08 4.56
C LYS A 12 10.53 -23.18 3.35
N ILE A 13 11.16 -23.69 2.28
CA ILE A 13 11.34 -22.95 1.03
C ILE A 13 9.98 -22.73 0.36
N LEU A 14 9.10 -23.73 0.32
CA LEU A 14 7.77 -23.61 -0.24
C LEU A 14 6.88 -22.65 0.57
N GLU A 15 6.96 -22.67 1.90
CA GLU A 15 6.29 -21.72 2.80
C GLU A 15 6.83 -20.31 2.61
N LEU A 16 8.14 -20.15 2.46
CA LEU A 16 8.76 -18.86 2.11
C LEU A 16 8.27 -18.37 0.75
N CYS A 17 8.29 -19.22 -0.28
CA CYS A 17 7.79 -18.86 -1.61
C CYS A 17 6.30 -18.53 -1.59
N ALA A 18 5.47 -19.29 -0.88
CA ALA A 18 4.04 -19.01 -0.73
C ALA A 18 3.79 -17.72 0.04
N GLY A 19 4.59 -17.42 1.07
CA GLY A 19 4.58 -16.15 1.79
C GLY A 19 5.11 -14.96 0.97
N LEU A 20 5.94 -15.22 -0.05
CA LEU A 20 6.41 -14.21 -1.00
C LEU A 20 5.41 -13.95 -2.14
N THR A 21 4.60 -14.94 -2.52
CA THR A 21 3.61 -14.83 -3.61
C THR A 21 2.18 -14.53 -3.14
N GLY A 22 1.88 -14.76 -1.87
CA GLY A 22 0.61 -14.40 -1.25
C GLY A 22 0.60 -12.94 -0.78
N PRO A 23 -0.57 -12.28 -0.72
CA PRO A 23 -0.66 -10.96 -0.10
C PRO A 23 -0.23 -11.06 1.37
N PRO A 24 0.57 -10.10 1.85
CA PRO A 24 1.01 -10.05 3.24
C PRO A 24 -0.21 -9.95 4.17
N ASP A 25 -0.12 -10.61 5.31
CA ASP A 25 -1.12 -10.52 6.38
C ASP A 25 -0.81 -9.27 7.21
N PHE A 26 -1.25 -8.11 6.71
CA PHE A 26 -1.07 -6.83 7.39
C PHE A 26 -1.89 -6.80 8.68
N LYS A 27 -1.22 -6.53 9.79
CA LYS A 27 -1.84 -6.54 11.12
C LYS A 27 -2.85 -5.40 11.28
N ASN A 28 -2.60 -4.26 10.64
CA ASN A 28 -3.47 -3.09 10.67
C ASN A 28 -4.46 -3.05 9.49
N SER A 29 -4.77 -4.19 8.87
CA SER A 29 -5.75 -4.27 7.79
C SER A 29 -7.17 -4.00 8.30
N ILE A 30 -7.86 -3.10 7.61
CA ILE A 30 -9.24 -2.70 7.87
C ILE A 30 -10.13 -3.33 6.80
N ARG A 31 -11.12 -4.11 7.22
CA ARG A 31 -12.10 -4.71 6.30
C ARG A 31 -13.12 -3.68 5.84
N LEU A 32 -13.46 -3.75 4.56
CA LEU A 32 -14.48 -2.95 3.93
C LEU A 32 -15.67 -3.83 3.53
N PHE A 33 -16.86 -3.29 3.70
CA PHE A 33 -18.13 -3.99 3.52
C PHE A 33 -19.00 -3.25 2.51
N HIS A 34 -19.87 -3.99 1.83
CA HIS A 34 -20.79 -3.41 0.85
C HIS A 34 -21.62 -2.28 1.46
N HIS A 35 -21.55 -1.12 0.82
CA HIS A 35 -22.38 0.01 1.15
C HIS A 35 -23.69 -0.07 0.35
N TYR A 36 -24.76 -0.54 0.99
CA TYR A 36 -26.07 -0.74 0.34
C TYR A 36 -26.98 0.51 0.32
N SER A 37 -26.56 1.63 0.93
CA SER A 37 -27.34 2.87 0.95
C SER A 37 -27.08 3.71 -0.32
N GLN A 38 -28.11 4.37 -0.84
CA GLN A 38 -28.01 5.31 -1.97
C GLN A 38 -27.41 6.67 -1.57
N VAL A 39 -27.30 6.94 -0.26
CA VAL A 39 -26.74 8.17 0.28
C VAL A 39 -25.32 7.87 0.74
N SER A 40 -24.33 8.52 0.12
CA SER A 40 -22.94 8.46 0.60
C SER A 40 -22.89 8.90 2.07
N PRO A 41 -22.27 8.12 2.98
CA PRO A 41 -22.15 8.50 4.39
C PRO A 41 -21.18 9.66 4.58
N PHE A 42 -20.46 10.03 3.51
CA PHE A 42 -19.57 11.18 3.47
C PHE A 42 -19.99 12.16 2.37
N PRO A 43 -21.10 12.91 2.53
CA PRO A 43 -21.54 13.90 1.55
C PRO A 43 -20.45 14.95 1.26
N HIS A 44 -19.53 15.18 2.19
CA HIS A 44 -18.38 16.08 2.05
C HIS A 44 -17.23 15.52 1.20
N LEU A 45 -17.12 14.18 1.10
CA LEU A 45 -16.17 13.50 0.21
C LEU A 45 -16.78 13.22 -1.18
N VAL A 46 -18.05 13.62 -1.40
CA VAL A 46 -18.73 13.58 -2.72
C VAL A 46 -18.23 14.73 -3.64
N GLY A 47 -17.30 15.56 -3.17
CA GLY A 47 -16.62 16.57 -3.97
C GLY A 47 -15.72 15.96 -5.04
N PHE A 48 -16.32 15.46 -6.12
CA PHE A 48 -15.65 15.23 -7.40
C PHE A 48 -15.23 16.58 -7.99
N THR A 49 -14.11 17.12 -7.56
CA THR A 49 -13.43 18.19 -8.29
C THR A 49 -12.25 17.57 -9.01
N GLY A 50 -12.47 16.99 -10.20
CA GLY A 50 -11.34 16.64 -11.08
C GLY A 50 -11.47 15.50 -12.08
N LEU A 51 -12.63 14.85 -12.26
CA LEU A 51 -12.80 13.87 -13.35
C LEU A 51 -13.71 14.39 -14.47
N PRO A 52 -13.44 14.02 -15.74
CA PRO A 52 -14.32 14.35 -16.87
C PRO A 52 -15.70 13.69 -16.66
N SER A 53 -16.70 14.25 -17.33
CA SER A 53 -18.15 13.97 -17.21
C SER A 53 -18.52 12.53 -16.82
N TYR A 54 -19.59 12.39 -16.01
CA TYR A 54 -20.28 11.13 -15.64
C TYR A 54 -20.60 10.17 -16.82
N GLU A 55 -20.42 10.61 -18.07
CA GLU A 55 -20.51 9.80 -19.29
C GLU A 55 -19.36 8.77 -19.39
N VAL A 56 -18.19 9.08 -18.80
CA VAL A 56 -16.98 8.25 -18.92
C VAL A 56 -16.89 7.20 -17.81
N TYR A 57 -17.34 7.51 -16.59
CA TYR A 57 -17.20 6.63 -15.43
C TYR A 57 -18.55 6.32 -14.79
N ALA A 58 -18.86 5.02 -14.64
CA ALA A 58 -20.02 4.54 -13.91
C ALA A 58 -19.60 3.84 -12.61
N GLU A 59 -20.17 4.23 -11.46
CA GLU A 59 -19.93 3.52 -10.20
C GLU A 59 -20.50 2.09 -10.28
N LYS A 60 -19.65 1.10 -9.98
CA LYS A 60 -20.03 -0.32 -9.91
C LYS A 60 -20.32 -0.75 -8.50
N LEU A 61 -19.52 -0.27 -7.56
CA LEU A 61 -19.57 -0.71 -6.17
C LEU A 61 -18.97 0.33 -5.23
N ALA A 62 -19.54 0.46 -4.04
CA ALA A 62 -18.97 1.19 -2.93
C ALA A 62 -18.81 0.24 -1.73
N LEU A 63 -17.63 0.28 -1.09
CA LEU A 63 -17.32 -0.46 0.14
C LEU A 63 -16.92 0.54 1.24
N ILE A 64 -17.33 0.27 2.48
CA ILE A 64 -17.09 1.13 3.65
C ILE A 64 -16.53 0.35 4.82
N SER A 65 -15.66 0.97 5.62
CA SER A 65 -15.21 0.39 6.88
C SER A 65 -16.29 0.47 7.96
N ALA A 66 -16.24 -0.40 8.97
CA ALA A 66 -17.27 -0.47 10.01
C ALA A 66 -17.41 0.83 10.84
N ASP A 67 -16.32 1.57 10.99
CA ASP A 67 -16.26 2.86 11.68
C ASP A 67 -16.67 4.04 10.79
N ASN A 68 -16.97 3.80 9.51
CA ASN A 68 -17.16 4.83 8.50
C ASN A 68 -15.98 5.81 8.46
N GLY A 69 -14.74 5.32 8.53
CA GLY A 69 -13.52 6.11 8.27
C GLY A 69 -13.08 6.05 6.80
N TYR A 70 -13.23 4.88 6.17
CA TYR A 70 -12.81 4.63 4.79
C TYR A 70 -13.99 4.41 3.85
N LEU A 71 -13.89 4.97 2.65
CA LEU A 71 -14.78 4.67 1.53
C LEU A 71 -13.94 4.24 0.32
N LEU A 72 -14.16 3.03 -0.18
CA LEU A 72 -13.61 2.57 -1.45
C LEU A 72 -14.71 2.57 -2.50
N ARG A 73 -14.49 3.29 -3.60
CA ARG A 73 -15.40 3.32 -4.74
C ARG A 73 -14.74 2.65 -5.92
N ILE A 74 -15.40 1.65 -6.48
CA ILE A 74 -14.97 0.98 -7.70
C ILE A 74 -15.80 1.52 -8.86
N LEU A 75 -15.13 2.19 -9.78
CA LEU A 75 -15.69 2.82 -10.96
C LEU A 75 -15.33 2.01 -12.20
N HIS A 76 -16.24 1.97 -13.16
CA HIS A 76 -16.01 1.42 -14.50
C HIS A 76 -15.79 2.56 -15.48
N ASP A 77 -14.60 2.58 -16.05
CA ASP A 77 -14.24 3.37 -17.22
C ASP A 77 -14.91 2.75 -18.45
N ASN A 78 -15.94 3.41 -18.96
CA ASN A 78 -16.70 2.97 -20.12
C ASN A 78 -15.90 3.10 -21.44
N LEU A 79 -14.88 3.97 -21.50
CA LEU A 79 -14.08 4.17 -22.71
C LEU A 79 -13.05 3.04 -22.88
N ASN A 80 -12.35 2.69 -21.81
CA ASN A 80 -11.29 1.69 -21.83
C ASN A 80 -11.79 0.29 -21.41
N ASP A 81 -13.04 0.21 -20.96
CA ASP A 81 -13.64 -1.00 -20.40
C ASP A 81 -12.79 -1.59 -19.26
N THR A 82 -12.40 -0.73 -18.31
CA THR A 82 -11.54 -1.07 -17.17
C THR A 82 -12.11 -0.59 -15.84
N LEU A 83 -11.73 -1.23 -14.75
CA LEU A 83 -12.09 -0.80 -13.40
C LEU A 83 -10.97 0.05 -12.78
N GLU A 84 -11.38 1.08 -12.06
CA GLU A 84 -10.54 1.93 -11.21
C GLU A 84 -11.13 1.96 -9.80
N ALA A 85 -10.29 1.83 -8.78
CA ALA A 85 -10.69 1.97 -7.39
C ALA A 85 -10.20 3.32 -6.84
N HIS A 86 -11.04 3.97 -6.05
CA HIS A 86 -10.76 5.23 -5.37
C HIS A 86 -10.96 5.02 -3.88
N LEU A 87 -9.86 5.01 -3.14
CA LEU A 87 -9.85 4.98 -1.69
C LEU A 87 -9.92 6.41 -1.15
N LEU A 88 -10.87 6.65 -0.24
CA LEU A 88 -11.16 7.96 0.32
C LEU A 88 -11.08 7.87 1.85
N HIS A 89 -10.45 8.87 2.45
CA HIS A 89 -10.36 9.10 3.90
C HIS A 89 -10.23 10.60 4.15
N ALA A 90 -10.56 11.06 5.36
CA ALA A 90 -10.42 12.47 5.76
C ALA A 90 -8.95 12.94 5.93
N GLU A 91 -8.02 11.97 6.03
CA GLU A 91 -6.60 12.19 6.26
C GLU A 91 -5.82 11.64 5.07
N GLU A 92 -4.95 12.45 4.47
CA GLU A 92 -4.21 12.10 3.25
C GLU A 92 -3.37 10.82 3.44
N GLN A 93 -2.74 10.69 4.59
CA GLN A 93 -1.83 9.59 4.92
C GLN A 93 -2.54 8.24 5.03
N LYS A 94 -3.87 8.24 5.14
CA LYS A 94 -4.67 7.03 5.22
C LYS A 94 -5.04 6.48 3.85
N TYR A 95 -5.12 7.31 2.81
CA TYR A 95 -5.43 6.84 1.45
C TYR A 95 -4.23 6.86 0.49
N GLN A 96 -3.20 7.67 0.76
CA GLN A 96 -2.00 7.77 -0.06
C GLN A 96 -1.12 6.54 0.11
N TYR A 97 -0.75 5.90 -1.00
CA TYR A 97 0.10 4.71 -1.01
C TYR A 97 -0.39 3.66 0.00
N ALA A 98 -1.70 3.49 0.15
CA ALA A 98 -2.29 2.44 0.97
C ALA A 98 -2.37 1.15 0.16
N PHE A 99 -2.13 0.01 0.82
CA PHE A 99 -2.38 -1.28 0.19
C PHE A 99 -3.87 -1.57 0.19
N LEU A 100 -4.41 -1.86 -0.99
CA LEU A 100 -5.75 -2.36 -1.20
C LEU A 100 -5.66 -3.84 -1.58
N VAL A 101 -6.32 -4.71 -0.82
CA VAL A 101 -6.42 -6.14 -1.13
C VAL A 101 -7.87 -6.45 -1.46
N LEU A 102 -8.14 -6.88 -2.70
CA LEU A 102 -9.41 -7.50 -3.07
C LEU A 102 -9.32 -8.98 -2.73
N ASP A 103 -10.32 -9.56 -2.07
CA ASP A 103 -10.25 -10.94 -1.58
C ASP A 103 -10.58 -11.99 -2.66
N GLU A 104 -11.39 -11.64 -3.66
CA GLU A 104 -11.85 -12.56 -4.72
C GLU A 104 -11.84 -11.90 -6.12
N PRO A 105 -10.91 -12.23 -7.02
CA PRO A 105 -9.69 -13.02 -6.78
C PRO A 105 -8.72 -12.25 -5.89
N ARG A 106 -8.01 -12.96 -5.00
CA ARG A 106 -7.08 -12.33 -4.06
C ARG A 106 -5.97 -11.56 -4.79
N ARG A 107 -6.02 -10.24 -4.77
CA ARG A 107 -5.09 -9.34 -5.47
C ARG A 107 -4.74 -8.15 -4.60
N GLU A 108 -3.45 -7.86 -4.50
CA GLU A 108 -2.91 -6.69 -3.82
C GLU A 108 -2.64 -5.58 -4.83
N PHE A 109 -2.98 -4.37 -4.44
CA PHE A 109 -2.77 -3.14 -5.17
C PHE A 109 -2.21 -2.09 -4.21
N LEU A 110 -1.46 -1.13 -4.75
CA LEU A 110 -1.01 0.05 -4.02
C LEU A 110 -1.69 1.28 -4.63
N THR A 111 -2.29 2.12 -3.81
CA THR A 111 -2.86 3.38 -4.30
C THR A 111 -1.77 4.40 -4.65
N ASP A 112 -2.09 5.35 -5.52
CA ASP A 112 -1.22 6.51 -5.80
C ASP A 112 -1.36 7.62 -4.73
N ALA A 113 -0.72 8.78 -4.95
CA ALA A 113 -0.84 9.96 -4.09
C ALA A 113 -2.26 10.55 -3.97
N HIS A 114 -3.20 10.05 -4.76
CA HIS A 114 -4.61 10.48 -4.78
C HIS A 114 -5.56 9.36 -4.34
N GLY A 115 -5.05 8.23 -3.84
CA GLY A 115 -5.88 7.12 -3.39
C GLY A 115 -6.44 6.28 -4.54
N ARG A 116 -5.94 6.42 -5.76
CA ARG A 116 -6.47 5.74 -6.95
C ARG A 116 -5.67 4.51 -7.28
N VAL A 117 -6.33 3.53 -7.89
CA VAL A 117 -5.68 2.34 -8.43
C VAL A 117 -6.40 1.79 -9.64
N LYS A 118 -5.65 1.49 -10.70
CA LYS A 118 -6.16 0.79 -11.89
C LYS A 118 -6.26 -0.70 -11.59
N LEU A 119 -7.50 -1.19 -11.45
CA LEU A 119 -7.79 -2.61 -11.23
C LEU A 119 -7.75 -3.42 -12.54
N GLY A 120 -7.92 -2.73 -13.69
CA GLY A 120 -7.95 -3.35 -15.02
C GLY A 120 -9.25 -4.11 -15.26
N LYS A 121 -9.19 -5.16 -16.10
CA LYS A 121 -10.35 -6.02 -16.41
C LYS A 121 -10.50 -7.13 -15.38
N ILE A 122 -11.06 -6.80 -14.22
CA ILE A 122 -11.47 -7.81 -13.23
C ILE A 122 -12.92 -8.18 -13.52
N LYS A 123 -13.25 -9.48 -13.51
CA LYS A 123 -14.64 -9.95 -13.50
C LYS A 123 -15.26 -9.59 -12.14
N ALA A 124 -15.62 -8.33 -11.97
CA ALA A 124 -16.35 -7.85 -10.82
C ALA A 124 -17.83 -8.21 -11.02
N GLU A 125 -18.15 -9.51 -10.95
CA GLU A 125 -19.55 -9.92 -10.86
C GLU A 125 -20.07 -9.48 -9.49
N SER A 126 -21.05 -8.58 -9.56
CA SER A 126 -21.54 -7.72 -8.50
C SER A 126 -22.20 -8.49 -7.36
N SER A 127 -21.60 -8.45 -6.15
CA SER A 127 -22.23 -8.50 -4.80
C SER A 127 -21.36 -9.17 -3.72
N SER A 128 -20.26 -9.84 -4.08
CA SER A 128 -19.41 -10.59 -3.13
C SER A 128 -17.99 -10.05 -2.97
N ILE A 129 -17.64 -8.93 -3.62
CA ILE A 129 -16.29 -8.37 -3.54
C ILE A 129 -16.08 -7.83 -2.13
N SER A 130 -15.27 -8.54 -1.36
CA SER A 130 -14.68 -8.05 -0.12
C SER A 130 -13.33 -7.42 -0.42
N ALA A 131 -13.02 -6.36 0.33
CA ALA A 131 -11.75 -5.70 0.25
C ALA A 131 -11.24 -5.38 1.64
N SER A 132 -9.93 -5.29 1.78
CA SER A 132 -9.28 -4.74 2.95
C SER A 132 -8.27 -3.67 2.55
N VAL A 133 -8.06 -2.72 3.44
CA VAL A 133 -7.13 -1.61 3.27
C VAL A 133 -6.10 -1.65 4.38
N CYS A 134 -4.84 -1.46 4.03
CA CYS A 134 -3.73 -1.28 4.95
C CYS A 134 -3.04 0.05 4.65
N SER A 135 -3.28 1.03 5.51
CA SER A 135 -2.59 2.32 5.46
C SER A 135 -1.20 2.20 6.10
N PRO A 136 -0.25 3.09 5.73
CA PRO A 136 1.08 3.11 6.34
C PRO A 136 0.98 3.37 7.86
N SER A 137 1.71 2.60 8.66
CA SER A 137 1.85 2.81 10.10
C SER A 137 2.79 3.99 10.42
N ALA A 138 3.74 4.27 9.52
CA ALA A 138 4.62 5.41 9.61
C ALA A 138 5.13 5.85 8.23
N ILE A 139 5.36 7.15 8.07
CA ILE A 139 5.86 7.81 6.86
C ILE A 139 7.03 8.70 7.26
N PHE A 140 8.16 8.51 6.60
CA PHE A 140 9.35 9.35 6.76
C PHE A 140 9.70 10.00 5.43
N ARG A 141 10.24 11.22 5.50
CA ARG A 141 10.78 11.92 4.34
C ARG A 141 12.27 12.08 4.46
N LEU A 142 12.98 11.65 3.42
CA LEU A 142 14.41 11.82 3.26
C LEU A 142 14.64 12.90 2.20
N ASN A 143 15.10 14.07 2.66
CA ASN A 143 15.42 15.20 1.79
C ASN A 143 16.80 15.02 1.13
N PRO A 144 17.03 15.69 -0.02
CA PRO A 144 18.37 15.87 -0.56
C PRO A 144 19.32 16.42 0.52
N GLY A 145 20.48 15.78 0.71
CA GLY A 145 21.41 16.12 1.80
C GLY A 145 21.32 15.21 3.03
N GLY A 146 20.41 14.22 3.05
CA GLY A 146 20.44 13.13 4.03
C GLY A 146 19.63 13.37 5.30
N THR A 147 18.88 14.47 5.38
CA THR A 147 18.04 14.76 6.54
C THR A 147 16.75 13.96 6.48
N ILE A 148 16.49 13.17 7.52
CA ILE A 148 15.27 12.40 7.69
C ILE A 148 14.37 13.08 8.72
N HIS A 149 13.08 13.16 8.44
CA HIS A 149 12.08 13.56 9.41
C HIS A 149 10.80 12.73 9.26
N PRO A 150 10.10 12.43 10.35
CA PRO A 150 8.79 11.82 10.29
C PRO A 150 7.79 12.81 9.69
N VAL A 151 6.96 12.33 8.76
CA VAL A 151 5.81 13.07 8.20
C VAL A 151 4.53 12.65 8.92
N TYR A 152 4.41 11.36 9.21
CA TYR A 152 3.28 10.77 9.89
C TYR A 152 3.72 9.52 10.64
N VAL A 153 3.20 9.31 11.83
CA VAL A 153 3.51 8.15 12.66
C VAL A 153 2.28 7.82 13.49
N GLU A 154 1.77 6.60 13.39
CA GLU A 154 0.70 6.13 14.28
C GLU A 154 1.15 6.16 15.74
N GLU A 155 0.20 6.28 16.67
CA GLU A 155 0.50 6.44 18.10
C GLU A 155 1.41 5.33 18.65
N ASN A 156 1.17 4.07 18.24
CA ASN A 156 1.99 2.93 18.64
C ASN A 156 3.42 3.01 18.10
N PHE A 157 3.64 3.72 16.99
CA PHE A 157 4.93 3.89 16.34
C PHE A 157 5.63 5.18 16.75
N ARG A 158 5.09 5.98 17.68
CA ARG A 158 5.57 7.35 17.98
C ARG A 158 7.07 7.48 18.25
N ASN A 159 7.72 6.44 18.76
CA ASN A 159 9.16 6.40 19.03
C ASN A 159 10.01 5.77 17.91
N CYS A 160 9.36 5.27 16.86
CA CYS A 160 9.99 4.66 15.69
C CYS A 160 10.78 5.72 14.93
N ASN A 161 12.01 5.36 14.56
CA ASN A 161 12.86 6.14 13.67
C ASN A 161 13.31 5.25 12.51
N ILE A 162 13.97 5.82 11.51
CA ILE A 162 14.64 5.04 10.47
C ILE A 162 16.12 5.41 10.39
N GLN A 163 16.94 4.40 10.16
CA GLN A 163 18.32 4.54 9.71
C GLN A 163 18.36 4.31 8.21
N VAL A 164 19.05 5.18 7.49
CA VAL A 164 19.28 5.02 6.05
C VAL A 164 20.77 5.04 5.74
N GLU A 165 21.18 4.18 4.83
CA GLU A 165 22.55 4.13 4.31
C GLU A 165 22.48 4.16 2.78
N LEU A 166 23.15 5.14 2.16
CA LEU A 166 23.22 5.27 0.71
C LEU A 166 24.55 4.70 0.21
N PHE A 167 24.46 3.71 -0.67
CA PHE A 167 25.60 3.12 -1.36
C PHE A 167 25.59 3.58 -2.81
N ARG A 168 26.73 4.01 -3.34
CA ARG A 168 26.89 4.33 -4.76
C ARG A 168 27.88 3.37 -5.37
N SER A 169 27.41 2.54 -6.29
CA SER A 169 28.25 1.62 -7.06
C SER A 169 27.99 1.87 -8.54
N GLY A 170 28.75 2.78 -9.14
CA GLY A 170 28.56 3.19 -10.54
C GLY A 170 27.40 4.16 -10.74
N ALA A 171 26.62 3.96 -11.81
CA ALA A 171 25.53 4.85 -12.21
C ALA A 171 24.24 4.69 -11.38
N GLN A 172 24.09 3.56 -10.67
CA GLN A 172 22.95 3.30 -9.80
C GLN A 172 23.33 3.46 -8.33
N ALA A 173 22.41 4.04 -7.56
CA ALA A 173 22.54 4.16 -6.13
C ALA A 173 21.60 3.17 -5.44
N THR A 174 22.05 2.61 -4.32
CA THR A 174 21.26 1.68 -3.51
C THR A 174 20.99 2.31 -2.15
N LEU A 175 19.72 2.39 -1.76
CA LEU A 175 19.31 2.86 -0.44
C LEU A 175 18.97 1.66 0.44
N LYS A 176 19.65 1.56 1.57
CA LYS A 176 19.34 0.60 2.63
C LYS A 176 18.55 1.33 3.72
N VAL A 177 17.40 0.78 4.11
CA VAL A 177 16.49 1.37 5.10
C VAL A 177 16.26 0.37 6.22
N LYS A 178 16.40 0.84 7.47
CA LYS A 178 16.16 0.04 8.67
C LYS A 178 15.36 0.84 9.71
N PRO A 179 14.14 0.44 10.07
CA PRO A 179 13.44 1.00 11.21
C PRO A 179 14.17 0.68 12.51
N LEU A 180 14.13 1.64 13.43
CA LEU A 180 14.69 1.59 14.77
C LEU A 180 13.58 1.82 15.78
N ASN A 181 13.75 1.28 16.99
CA ASN A 181 12.79 1.44 18.10
C ASN A 181 11.36 1.00 17.76
N LEU A 182 11.22 -0.07 16.97
CA LEU A 182 9.91 -0.68 16.73
C LEU A 182 9.33 -1.20 18.05
N PRO A 183 7.99 -1.13 18.23
CA PRO A 183 7.33 -1.76 19.37
C PRO A 183 7.66 -3.25 19.45
N GLU A 184 7.62 -3.80 20.67
CA GLU A 184 7.91 -5.21 20.88
C GLU A 184 6.93 -6.09 20.08
N GLY A 185 7.47 -7.06 19.34
CA GLY A 185 6.68 -7.98 18.52
C GLY A 185 6.18 -7.42 17.19
N THR A 186 6.49 -6.17 16.84
CA THR A 186 6.15 -5.58 15.54
C THR A 186 7.06 -6.11 14.43
N GLU A 187 6.45 -6.51 13.31
CA GLU A 187 7.14 -6.96 12.10
C GLU A 187 6.69 -6.09 10.93
N ILE A 188 7.64 -5.45 10.23
CA ILE A 188 7.32 -4.67 9.03
C ILE A 188 7.21 -5.61 7.82
N LYS A 189 6.00 -5.75 7.27
CA LYS A 189 5.67 -6.66 6.16
C LYS A 189 6.03 -6.09 4.79
N ARG A 190 5.91 -4.77 4.65
CA ARG A 190 6.27 -4.03 3.44
C ARG A 190 6.95 -2.72 3.79
N MET A 191 7.87 -2.29 2.95
CA MET A 191 8.34 -0.92 2.90
C MET A 191 8.15 -0.41 1.48
N VAL A 192 7.55 0.75 1.35
CA VAL A 192 7.36 1.41 0.06
C VAL A 192 8.22 2.66 0.03
N LEU A 193 9.01 2.79 -1.03
CA LEU A 193 9.80 3.97 -1.33
C LEU A 193 9.15 4.68 -2.52
N VAL A 194 8.83 5.96 -2.33
CA VAL A 194 8.30 6.84 -3.37
C VAL A 194 9.39 7.85 -3.71
N ALA A 195 9.80 7.92 -4.98
CA ALA A 195 10.92 8.73 -5.44
C ALA A 195 10.49 9.87 -6.37
N GLY A 196 10.58 11.11 -5.89
CA GLY A 196 10.53 12.33 -6.71
C GLY A 196 9.21 12.60 -7.47
N ASP A 197 9.24 13.66 -8.27
CA ASP A 197 8.07 14.26 -8.97
C ASP A 197 7.39 13.33 -10.00
N GLU A 198 8.02 12.21 -10.36
CA GLU A 198 7.46 11.19 -11.25
C GLU A 198 6.76 10.04 -10.51
N GLU A 199 6.63 10.12 -9.17
CA GLU A 199 5.98 9.12 -8.30
C GLU A 199 6.42 7.66 -8.54
N GLU A 200 7.69 7.45 -8.95
CA GLU A 200 8.19 6.10 -9.11
C GLU A 200 8.17 5.41 -7.74
N THR A 201 7.47 4.27 -7.70
CA THR A 201 7.16 3.59 -6.45
C THR A 201 7.83 2.22 -6.44
N LEU A 202 8.70 2.01 -5.44
CA LEU A 202 9.47 0.78 -5.25
C LEU A 202 8.98 0.09 -3.97
N ILE A 203 8.68 -1.20 -4.06
CA ILE A 203 8.17 -1.98 -2.93
C ILE A 203 9.20 -3.04 -2.55
N ALA A 204 9.55 -3.09 -1.26
CA ALA A 204 10.43 -4.10 -0.70
C ALA A 204 9.75 -4.93 0.38
N VAL A 205 10.09 -6.22 0.41
CA VAL A 205 9.77 -7.13 1.53
C VAL A 205 10.98 -7.15 2.48
N PRO A 206 10.88 -6.55 3.67
CA PRO A 206 12.03 -6.43 4.55
C PRO A 206 12.52 -7.79 5.05
N GLN A 207 13.85 -7.98 5.08
CA GLN A 207 14.47 -9.16 5.68
C GLN A 207 15.08 -8.78 7.02
N LYS A 208 14.55 -9.34 8.13
CA LYS A 208 14.95 -8.95 9.50
C LYS A 208 14.80 -7.44 9.75
N GLY A 209 13.73 -6.85 9.24
CA GLY A 209 13.47 -5.40 9.34
C GLY A 209 14.34 -4.53 8.45
N LEU A 210 15.08 -5.10 7.50
CA LEU A 210 15.92 -4.35 6.56
C LEU A 210 15.34 -4.38 5.14
N ALA A 211 15.17 -3.22 4.52
CA ALA A 211 14.85 -3.10 3.10
C ALA A 211 16.02 -2.49 2.32
N ILE A 212 16.14 -2.91 1.05
CA ILE A 212 17.14 -2.41 0.11
C ILE A 212 16.39 -2.00 -1.16
N PHE A 213 16.65 -0.79 -1.64
CA PHE A 213 16.04 -0.22 -2.83
C PHE A 213 17.13 0.20 -3.83
N GLU A 214 16.96 -0.18 -5.09
CA GLU A 214 17.75 0.39 -6.19
C GLU A 214 17.07 1.68 -6.62
N LEU A 215 17.77 2.82 -6.46
CA LEU A 215 17.22 4.12 -6.74
C LEU A 215 17.30 4.46 -8.24
N PRO A 216 16.29 5.15 -8.79
CA PRO A 216 16.39 5.74 -10.11
C PRO A 216 17.45 6.85 -10.12
N ALA A 217 18.04 7.10 -11.29
CA ALA A 217 19.11 8.09 -11.44
C ALA A 217 18.69 9.52 -11.06
N THR A 218 17.39 9.82 -11.13
CA THR A 218 16.76 11.11 -10.85
C THR A 218 16.15 11.20 -9.44
N ALA A 219 16.44 10.25 -8.55
CA ALA A 219 15.89 10.22 -7.20
C ALA A 219 16.14 11.53 -6.43
N GLY A 220 15.08 12.33 -6.29
CA GLY A 220 15.05 13.57 -5.51
C GLY A 220 14.70 13.32 -4.05
N THR A 221 13.68 14.01 -3.53
CA THR A 221 13.12 13.73 -2.21
C THR A 221 12.47 12.35 -2.21
N LEU A 222 12.68 11.59 -1.13
CA LEU A 222 12.16 10.23 -0.99
C LEU A 222 11.15 10.15 0.15
N GLY A 223 9.98 9.56 -0.12
CA GLY A 223 9.01 9.14 0.88
C GLY A 223 9.20 7.67 1.23
N ILE A 224 9.28 7.34 2.52
CA ILE A 224 9.49 5.99 3.03
C ILE A 224 8.29 5.62 3.90
N TYR A 225 7.51 4.64 3.45
CA TYR A 225 6.27 4.20 4.08
C TYR A 225 6.47 2.80 4.67
N LEU A 226 6.07 2.62 5.93
CA LEU A 226 6.19 1.36 6.67
C LEU A 226 4.81 0.74 6.91
N TYR A 227 4.70 -0.57 6.72
CA TYR A 227 3.44 -1.32 6.89
C TYR A 227 3.66 -2.55 7.78
N GLU A 228 2.83 -2.69 8.81
CA GLU A 228 2.82 -3.80 9.79
C GLU A 228 1.89 -4.95 9.39
#